data_AF-A0A0M3IR27-F1
#
_entry.id   AF-A0A0M3IR27-F1
#
_cell.length_a   1.000
_cell.length_b   1.000
_cell.length_c   1.000
_cell.angle_alpha   90.00
_cell.angle_beta   90.00
_cell.angle_gamma   90.00
#
_symmetry.space_group_name_H-M   'P 1'
#
loop_
_entity.id
_entity.type
_entity.pdbx_description
1 polymer ?
#
loop_
_entity_poly.entity_id
_entity_poly.type
_entity_poly.pdbx_seq_one_letter_code
_entity_poly.pdbx_strand_id
1 'polypeptide(L)' 'MLHAPSFYDGVLAAISRGGDTDTNGGIVAAILGARFGVDEIPTAWLTTIRNAKPRCPSLRLSYNVEEIVPQLLELS' A
#
# COMPACT_ATOMS: atom_id res chain seq x y z
N MET A 1 15.67 4.09 -3.46
CA MET A 1 14.27 4.55 -3.40
C MET A 1 14.08 5.96 -3.96
N LEU A 2 15.04 6.89 -3.79
CA LEU A 2 14.89 8.25 -4.35
C LEU A 2 14.75 8.33 -5.89
N HIS A 3 15.24 7.32 -6.62
CA HIS A 3 15.27 7.29 -8.09
C HIS A 3 14.25 6.33 -8.73
N ALA A 4 13.23 5.86 -8.01
CA ALA A 4 12.20 5.03 -8.63
C ALA A 4 11.46 5.85 -9.71
N PRO A 5 11.38 5.37 -10.96
CA PRO A 5 10.71 6.09 -12.04
C PRO A 5 9.17 6.00 -11.95
N SER A 6 8.64 4.99 -11.27
CA SER A 6 7.21 4.79 -11.02
C SER A 6 6.97 4.11 -9.68
N PHE A 7 5.70 4.09 -9.22
CA PHE A 7 5.29 3.30 -8.06
C PHE A 7 5.61 1.81 -8.27
N TYR A 8 5.21 1.27 -9.44
CA TYR A 8 5.41 -0.14 -9.78
C TYR A 8 6.88 -0.54 -9.74
N ASP A 9 7.75 0.20 -10.44
CA ASP A 9 9.17 -0.14 -10.53
C ASP A 9 9.87 -0.04 -9.16
N GLY A 10 9.48 0.94 -8.35
CA GLY A 10 10.05 1.11 -7.02
C GLY A 10 9.66 -0.01 -6.04
N VAL A 11 8.39 -0.41 -6.04
CA VAL A 11 7.91 -1.53 -5.21
C VAL A 11 8.49 -2.85 -5.72
N LEU A 12 8.49 -3.09 -7.03
CA LEU A 12 9.07 -4.28 -7.64
C LEU A 12 10.57 -4.41 -7.27
N ALA A 13 11.33 -3.34 -7.41
CA ALA A 13 12.75 -3.34 -7.02
C ALA A 13 12.97 -3.58 -5.52
N ALA A 14 12.02 -3.19 -4.65
CA ALA A 14 12.11 -3.45 -3.22
C ALA A 14 11.90 -4.93 -2.90
N ILE A 15 10.86 -5.56 -3.46
CA ILE A 15 10.55 -6.97 -3.19
C ILE A 15 11.56 -7.92 -3.88
N SER A 16 12.06 -7.56 -5.08
CA SER A 16 13.04 -8.38 -5.81
C SER A 16 14.39 -8.50 -5.11
N ARG A 17 14.68 -7.67 -4.10
CA ARG A 17 15.89 -7.81 -3.27
C ARG A 17 15.83 -8.97 -2.29
N GLY A 18 14.64 -9.55 -2.06
CA GLY A 18 14.46 -10.66 -1.13
C GLY A 18 14.61 -10.27 0.35
N GLY A 19 14.75 -11.27 1.21
CA GLY A 19 14.76 -11.09 2.65
C GLY A 19 13.35 -10.84 3.21
N ASP A 20 13.19 -9.76 3.96
CA ASP A 20 11.92 -9.34 4.55
C ASP A 20 11.10 -8.50 3.56
N THR A 21 10.55 -9.19 2.55
CA THR A 21 9.95 -8.53 1.37
C THR A 21 8.61 -7.86 1.66
N ASP A 22 7.83 -8.38 2.60
CA ASP A 22 6.54 -7.80 2.99
C ASP A 22 6.74 -6.53 3.79
N THR A 23 7.64 -6.52 4.77
CA THR A 23 7.95 -5.29 5.54
C THR A 23 8.59 -4.23 4.65
N ASN A 24 9.63 -4.59 3.90
CA ASN A 24 10.30 -3.64 3.02
C ASN A 24 9.38 -3.15 1.90
N GLY A 25 8.63 -4.06 1.27
CA GLY A 25 7.66 -3.72 0.24
C GLY A 25 6.57 -2.79 0.75
N GLY A 26 6.03 -3.05 1.95
CA GLY A 26 5.01 -2.21 2.58
C GLY A 26 5.50 -0.79 2.90
N ILE A 27 6.68 -0.65 3.51
CA ILE A 27 7.28 0.66 3.81
C ILE A 27 7.55 1.44 2.51
N VAL A 28 8.10 0.77 1.49
CA VAL A 28 8.37 1.39 0.19
C VAL A 28 7.09 1.84 -0.49
N ALA A 29 6.08 0.98 -0.54
CA ALA A 29 4.80 1.28 -1.15
C ALA A 29 4.13 2.48 -0.46
N ALA A 30 4.21 2.60 0.87
CA ALA A 30 3.66 3.75 1.59
C ALA A 30 4.33 5.07 1.17
N ILE A 31 5.67 5.09 1.11
CA ILE A 31 6.43 6.29 0.70
C ILE A 31 6.18 6.65 -0.76
N LEU A 32 6.23 5.65 -1.66
CA LEU A 32 6.02 5.88 -3.09
C LEU A 32 4.57 6.24 -3.40
N GLY A 33 3.60 5.65 -2.68
CA GLY A 33 2.18 6.00 -2.80
C GLY A 33 1.90 7.44 -2.37
N ALA A 34 2.54 7.92 -1.30
CA ALA A 34 2.46 9.33 -0.91
C ALA A 34 3.07 10.28 -1.96
N ARG A 35 4.10 9.84 -2.70
CA ARG A 35 4.77 10.64 -3.74
C ARG A 35 4.00 10.65 -5.07
N PHE A 36 3.57 9.48 -5.54
CA PHE A 36 2.99 9.29 -6.88
C PHE A 36 1.47 9.35 -6.88
N GLY A 37 0.82 9.19 -5.73
CA GLY A 37 -0.63 9.14 -5.61
C GLY A 37 -1.20 7.72 -5.77
N VAL A 38 -2.46 7.56 -5.38
CA VAL A 38 -3.17 6.26 -5.41
C VAL A 38 -3.43 5.76 -6.83
N ASP A 39 -3.59 6.68 -7.80
CA ASP A 39 -3.91 6.36 -9.19
C ASP A 39 -2.74 5.65 -9.92
N GLU A 40 -1.51 5.80 -9.40
CA GLU A 40 -0.31 5.14 -9.92
C GLU A 40 -0.13 3.70 -9.40
N ILE A 41 -0.99 3.25 -8.48
CA ILE A 41 -0.96 1.86 -7.99
C ILE A 41 -1.60 0.95 -9.05
N PRO A 42 -0.93 -0.14 -9.48
CA PRO A 42 -1.48 -1.07 -10.47
C PRO A 42 -2.88 -1.54 -10.08
N THR A 43 -3.85 -1.39 -10.99
CA THR A 43 -5.26 -1.75 -10.73
C THR A 43 -5.40 -3.19 -10.27
N ALA A 44 -4.62 -4.12 -10.83
CA ALA A 44 -4.63 -5.53 -10.43
C ALA A 44 -4.27 -5.72 -8.94
N TRP A 45 -3.36 -4.92 -8.39
CA TRP A 45 -2.98 -4.98 -6.98
C TRP A 45 -4.09 -4.43 -6.09
N LEU A 46 -4.69 -3.29 -6.46
CA LEU A 46 -5.85 -2.73 -5.77
C LEU A 46 -7.03 -3.71 -5.75
N THR A 47 -7.36 -4.30 -6.90
CA THR A 47 -8.42 -5.32 -7.01
C THR A 47 -8.13 -6.53 -6.13
N THR A 48 -6.87 -6.97 -6.06
CA THR A 48 -6.46 -8.10 -5.21
C THR A 48 -6.70 -7.80 -3.73
N ILE A 49 -6.31 -6.62 -3.25
CA ILE A 49 -6.50 -6.21 -1.84
C ILE A 49 -7.98 -5.97 -1.53
N ARG A 50 -8.74 -5.30 -2.40
CA ARG A 50 -10.17 -5.07 -2.21
C ARG A 50 -10.99 -6.37 -2.11
N ASN A 51 -10.54 -7.43 -2.80
CA ASN A 51 -11.16 -8.75 -2.74
C ASN A 51 -10.58 -9.65 -1.62
N ALA A 52 -9.52 -9.22 -0.94
CA ALA A 52 -8.89 -9.99 0.13
C ALA A 52 -9.78 -9.99 1.37
N LYS A 53 -9.85 -11.14 2.06
CA LYS A 53 -10.55 -11.26 3.33
C LYS A 53 -9.54 -11.18 4.48
N PRO A 54 -9.80 -10.38 5.52
CA PRO A 54 -8.91 -10.32 6.67
C PRO A 54 -8.86 -11.70 7.35
N ARG A 55 -7.65 -12.10 7.76
CA ARG A 55 -7.44 -13.37 8.47
C ARG A 55 -8.11 -13.40 9.84
N CYS A 56 -8.29 -12.24 10.47
CA CYS A 56 -8.94 -12.08 11.77
C CYS A 56 -9.84 -10.84 11.74
N PRO A 57 -11.18 -11.00 11.62
CA PRO A 57 -12.10 -9.87 11.49
C PRO A 57 -12.40 -9.15 12.81
N SER A 58 -11.74 -9.49 13.93
CA SER A 58 -12.09 -8.98 15.26
C SER A 58 -11.48 -7.61 15.64
N LEU A 59 -10.90 -6.88 14.68
CA LEU A 59 -10.45 -5.52 14.92
C LEU A 59 -11.65 -4.57 15.07
N ARG A 60 -11.62 -3.71 16.09
CA ARG A 60 -12.64 -2.65 16.28
C ARG A 60 -12.60 -1.58 15.19
N LEU A 61 -11.47 -1.46 14.49
CA LEU A 61 -11.28 -0.55 13.37
C LEU A 61 -11.59 -1.30 12.07
N SER A 62 -12.22 -0.62 11.10
CA SER A 62 -12.39 -1.20 9.75
C SER A 62 -11.03 -1.62 9.19
N TYR A 63 -11.01 -2.66 8.36
CA TYR A 63 -9.82 -3.02 7.59
C TYR A 63 -9.85 -2.39 6.19
N ASN A 64 -10.95 -1.71 5.85
CA ASN A 64 -11.11 -0.98 4.61
C ASN A 64 -10.47 0.41 4.74
N VAL A 65 -9.33 0.60 4.10
CA VAL A 65 -8.59 1.85 4.11
C VAL A 65 -9.40 3.01 3.51
N GLU A 66 -10.27 2.75 2.54
CA GLU A 66 -11.08 3.78 1.87
C GLU A 66 -12.14 4.37 2.80
N GLU A 67 -12.61 3.59 3.78
CA GLU A 67 -13.54 4.07 4.82
C GLU A 67 -12.83 4.89 5.90
N ILE A 68 -11.54 4.62 6.15
CA ILE A 68 -10.78 5.19 7.27
C ILE A 68 -10.06 6.48 6.86
N VAL A 69 -9.54 6.56 5.64
CA VAL A 69 -8.74 7.70 5.18
C VAL A 69 -9.46 9.05 5.38
N PRO A 70 -10.75 9.22 5.02
CA PRO A 70 -11.45 10.49 5.24
C PRO A 70 -11.48 10.89 6.72
N GLN A 71 -11.69 9.93 7.63
CA GLN A 71 -11.72 10.16 9.07
C GLN A 71 -10.36 10.61 9.60
N LEU A 72 -9.26 10.06 9.06
CA LEU A 72 -7.90 10.45 9.44
C LEU A 72 -7.54 11.85 8.93
N LEU A 73 -8.01 12.22 7.73
CA LEU A 73 -7.79 13.54 7.16
C LEU A 73 -8.54 14.65 7.91
N GLU A 74 -9.67 14.34 8.54
CA GLU A 74 -10.39 15.27 9.41
C GLU A 74 -9.67 15.53 10.76
N LEU A 75 -8.70 14.68 11.13
CA LEU A 75 -7.92 14.79 12.37
C LEU A 75 -6.60 15.57 12.21
N SER A 76 -6.19 15.89 10.98
CA SER A 76 -4.94 16.61 10.67
C SER A 76 -5.18 18.11 10.48
#